data_AF-A0A9D6DHN4-F1
#
_entry.id   AF-A0A9D6DHN4-F1
#
_cell.length_a   1.000
_cell.length_b   1.000
_cell.length_c   1.000
_cell.angle_alpha   90.00
_cell.angle_beta   90.00
_cell.angle_gamma   90.00
#
_symmetry.space_group_name_H-M   'P 1'
#
loop_
_entity.id
_entity.type
_entity.pdbx_description
1 polymer ?
#
loop_
_entity_poly.entity_id
_entity_poly.type
_entity_poly.pdbx_seq_one_letter_code
_entity_poly.pdbx_strand_id
1 'polypeptide(L)'
;RSEPLVRAMVAGVRQATGKRARFGGVPGSTDGTILRTTLGIPIVTCGPGNRLIPHQADEYVEVAELVDAARIYVASALNFLK
;
A
#
# COMPACT_ATOMS: atom_id res chain seq x y z
N ARG A 1 -11.17 -7.57 -3.75
CA ARG A 1 -11.85 -6.24 -3.83
C ARG A 1 -12.92 -6.08 -2.76
N SER A 2 -13.67 -7.14 -2.41
CA SER A 2 -14.66 -7.14 -1.33
C SER A 2 -14.05 -7.18 0.07
N GLU A 3 -12.81 -7.64 0.24
CA GLU A 3 -12.09 -7.67 1.52
C GLU A 3 -12.14 -6.31 2.27
N PRO A 4 -12.59 -6.27 3.54
CA PRO A 4 -12.62 -5.04 4.35
C PRO A 4 -11.33 -4.22 4.32
N LEU A 5 -10.16 -4.86 4.44
CA LEU A 5 -8.85 -4.19 4.37
C LEU A 5 -8.66 -3.46 3.03
N VAL A 6 -9.05 -4.10 1.92
CA VAL A 6 -8.93 -3.51 0.58
C VAL A 6 -9.84 -2.30 0.43
N ARG A 7 -11.08 -2.35 0.95
CA ARG A 7 -12.01 -1.21 0.88
C ARG A 7 -11.50 -0.01 1.69
N ALA A 8 -10.98 -0.26 2.90
CA ALA A 8 -10.40 0.78 3.74
C ALA A 8 -9.21 1.46 3.06
N MET A 9 -8.31 0.68 2.45
CA MET A 9 -7.17 1.20 1.69
C MET A 9 -7.59 2.02 0.47
N VAL A 10 -8.59 1.56 -0.30
CA VAL A 10 -9.10 2.32 -1.47
C VAL A 10 -9.69 3.67 -1.05
N ALA A 11 -10.44 3.72 0.06
CA ALA A 11 -10.97 4.96 0.62
C ALA A 11 -9.84 5.87 1.13
N GLY A 12 -8.87 5.30 1.85
CA GLY A 12 -7.70 6.03 2.37
C GLY A 12 -6.87 6.69 1.27
N VAL A 13 -6.61 5.98 0.16
CA VAL A 13 -5.92 6.56 -1.01
C VAL A 13 -6.67 7.77 -1.55
N ARG A 14 -7.99 7.67 -1.72
CA ARG A 14 -8.80 8.78 -2.22
C ARG A 14 -8.79 9.97 -1.27
N GLN A 15 -8.92 9.74 0.03
CA GLN A 15 -8.96 10.80 1.05
C GLN A 15 -7.61 11.52 1.15
N ALA A 16 -6.50 10.78 1.16
CA ALA A 16 -5.17 11.34 1.35
C ALA A 16 -4.64 12.10 0.12
N THR A 17 -4.96 11.62 -1.09
CA THR A 17 -4.30 12.12 -2.33
C THR A 17 -5.27 12.75 -3.33
N GLY A 18 -6.59 12.61 -3.13
CA GLY A 18 -7.59 12.97 -4.12
C GLY A 18 -7.63 12.06 -5.36
N LYS A 19 -6.73 11.08 -5.49
CA LYS A 19 -6.60 10.20 -6.68
C LYS A 19 -7.36 8.88 -6.51
N ARG A 20 -7.56 8.15 -7.61
CA ARG A 20 -8.10 6.77 -7.56
C ARG A 20 -6.98 5.78 -7.23
N ALA A 21 -7.26 4.82 -6.35
CA ALA A 21 -6.35 3.70 -6.12
C ALA A 21 -6.13 2.89 -7.40
N ARG A 22 -4.86 2.55 -7.67
CA ARG A 22 -4.48 1.67 -8.79
C ARG A 22 -4.17 0.28 -8.22
N PHE A 23 -4.84 -0.73 -8.75
CA PHE A 23 -4.57 -2.13 -8.39
C PHE A 23 -3.40 -2.67 -9.22
N GLY A 24 -2.56 -3.47 -8.58
CA GLY A 24 -1.47 -4.19 -9.23
C GLY A 24 -0.87 -5.22 -8.27
N GLY A 25 0.12 -5.96 -8.76
CA GLY A 25 0.98 -6.82 -7.94
C GLY A 25 2.37 -6.21 -7.78
N VAL A 26 3.24 -6.89 -7.05
CA VAL A 26 4.68 -6.60 -7.00
C VAL A 26 5.35 -7.58 -7.98
N PRO A 27 6.37 -7.17 -8.78
CA PRO A 27 7.11 -8.08 -9.67
C PRO A 27 8.02 -9.07 -8.92
N GLY A 28 7.72 -9.37 -7.65
CA GLY A 28 8.47 -10.24 -6.76
C GLY A 28 7.59 -10.67 -5.58
N SER A 29 8.20 -11.24 -4.53
CA SER A 29 7.49 -11.61 -3.30
C SER A 29 7.55 -10.49 -2.26
N THR A 30 6.60 -10.51 -1.34
CA THR A 30 6.66 -9.78 -0.07
C THR A 30 6.38 -10.78 1.05
N ASP A 31 6.67 -10.43 2.31
CA ASP A 31 6.28 -11.26 3.46
C ASP A 31 4.75 -11.46 3.53
N GLY A 32 3.98 -10.57 2.87
CA GLY A 32 2.54 -10.73 2.67
C GLY A 32 2.16 -12.03 1.99
N THR A 33 3.03 -12.60 1.14
CA THR A 33 2.81 -13.94 0.56
C THR A 33 2.68 -14.97 1.68
N ILE A 34 3.62 -15.00 2.63
CA ILE A 34 3.65 -15.95 3.74
C ILE A 34 2.48 -15.70 4.69
N LEU A 35 2.25 -14.44 5.08
CA LEU A 35 1.13 -14.07 5.95
C LEU A 35 -0.22 -14.53 5.37
N ARG A 36 -0.40 -14.41 4.05
CA ARG A 36 -1.63 -14.83 3.40
C ARG A 36 -1.71 -16.34 3.22
N THR A 37 -0.66 -17.00 2.73
CA THR A 37 -0.73 -18.43 2.38
C THR A 37 -0.68 -19.32 3.61
N THR A 38 0.07 -18.94 4.64
CA THR A 38 0.24 -19.75 5.86
C THR A 38 -0.78 -19.41 6.93
N LEU A 39 -1.10 -18.12 7.12
CA LEU A 39 -1.97 -17.68 8.23
C LEU A 39 -3.36 -17.21 7.78
N GLY A 40 -3.62 -17.15 6.46
CA GLY A 40 -4.89 -16.67 5.94
C GLY A 40 -5.14 -15.17 6.15
N ILE A 41 -4.13 -14.41 6.59
CA ILE A 41 -4.28 -12.99 6.92
C ILE A 41 -4.42 -12.17 5.63
N PRO A 42 -5.47 -11.36 5.46
CA PRO A 42 -5.58 -10.45 4.33
C PRO A 42 -4.45 -9.41 4.35
N ILE A 43 -3.81 -9.18 3.20
CA ILE A 43 -2.73 -8.21 3.04
C ILE A 43 -2.98 -7.29 1.84
N VAL A 44 -2.43 -6.08 1.92
CA VAL A 44 -2.32 -5.12 0.81
C VAL A 44 -0.89 -4.58 0.83
N THR A 45 -0.16 -4.72 -0.28
CA THR A 45 1.13 -4.06 -0.44
C THR A 45 0.92 -2.64 -0.99
N CYS A 46 1.38 -1.64 -0.26
CA CYS A 46 1.28 -0.23 -0.62
C CYS A 46 2.48 0.51 -0.02
N GLY A 47 3.10 1.40 -0.80
CA GLY A 47 4.24 2.20 -0.38
C GLY A 47 4.61 3.23 -1.44
N PRO A 48 5.48 4.19 -1.09
CA PRO A 48 5.93 5.24 -2.00
C PRO A 48 6.98 4.74 -3.01
N GLY A 49 7.21 5.52 -4.06
CA GLY A 49 8.29 5.27 -5.02
C GLY A 49 7.96 4.27 -6.12
N ASN A 50 8.88 4.18 -7.09
CA ASN A 50 8.77 3.24 -8.20
C ASN A 50 9.33 1.87 -7.78
N ARG A 51 8.47 0.85 -7.86
CA ARG A 51 8.77 -0.56 -7.52
C ARG A 51 9.98 -1.19 -8.26
N LEU A 52 10.52 -0.53 -9.28
CA LEU A 52 11.67 -0.99 -10.06
C LEU A 52 13.00 -0.36 -9.61
N ILE A 53 12.97 0.62 -8.71
CA ILE A 53 14.15 1.31 -8.17
C ILE A 53 14.85 0.56 -7.04
N PRO A 54 14.17 -0.21 -6.16
CA PRO A 54 14.87 -0.94 -5.11
C PRO A 54 16.00 -1.84 -5.64
N HIS A 55 17.08 -1.99 -4.86
CA HIS A 55 18.28 -2.77 -5.21
C HIS A 55 19.13 -2.19 -6.34
N GLN A 56 19.04 -0.88 -6.59
CA GLN A 56 19.91 -0.15 -7.51
C GLN A 56 20.90 0.73 -6.73
N ALA A 57 22.01 1.12 -7.36
CA ALA A 57 23.03 1.94 -6.70
C ALA A 57 22.48 3.30 -6.24
N ASP A 58 21.65 3.93 -7.07
CA ASP A 58 20.99 5.21 -6.80
C ASP A 58 19.54 5.00 -6.32
N GLU A 59 19.35 4.21 -5.27
CA GLU A 59 18.02 3.99 -4.69
C GLU A 59 17.49 5.27 -4.02
N TYR A 60 16.30 5.72 -4.42
CA TYR A 60 15.66 6.91 -3.88
C TYR A 60 14.13 6.79 -3.86
N VAL A 61 13.51 7.74 -3.17
CA VAL A 61 12.07 7.98 -3.19
C VAL A 61 11.82 9.49 -3.14
N GLU A 62 10.75 9.94 -3.78
CA GLU A 62 10.33 11.34 -3.68
C GLU A 62 9.77 11.64 -2.28
N VAL A 63 10.25 12.71 -1.65
CA VAL A 63 9.81 13.09 -0.29
C VAL A 63 8.29 13.33 -0.25
N ALA A 64 7.72 13.89 -1.31
CA ALA A 64 6.27 14.09 -1.41
C ALA A 64 5.50 12.75 -1.40
N GLU A 65 6.03 11.71 -2.06
CA GLU A 65 5.40 10.38 -2.06
C GLU A 65 5.47 9.73 -0.68
N LEU A 66 6.54 9.96 0.09
CA LEU A 66 6.63 9.50 1.47
C LEU A 66 5.55 10.11 2.35
N VAL A 67 5.29 11.42 2.21
CA VAL A 67 4.22 12.13 2.93
C VAL A 67 2.84 11.61 2.52
N ASP A 68 2.62 11.41 1.22
CA ASP A 68 1.37 10.82 0.71
C ASP A 68 1.15 9.41 1.28
N ALA A 69 2.17 8.56 1.29
CA ALA A 69 2.09 7.21 1.87
C ALA A 69 1.70 7.24 3.35
N ALA A 70 2.33 8.11 4.15
CA ALA A 70 1.98 8.27 5.57
C ALA A 70 0.51 8.67 5.75
N ARG A 71 0.02 9.65 4.96
CA ARG A 71 -1.40 10.06 4.99
C ARG A 71 -2.34 8.94 4.58
N ILE A 72 -1.96 8.14 3.57
CA ILE A 72 -2.74 6.97 3.14
C ILE A 72 -2.84 5.96 4.28
N TYR A 73 -1.74 5.64 4.97
CA TYR A 73 -1.75 4.69 6.08
C TYR A 73 -2.66 5.13 7.21
N VAL A 74 -2.57 6.41 7.62
CA VAL A 74 -3.41 6.97 8.68
C VAL A 74 -4.89 6.93 8.27
N ALA A 75 -5.23 7.44 7.09
CA ALA A 75 -6.61 7.45 6.61
C ALA A 75 -7.18 6.02 6.48
N SER A 76 -6.38 5.08 6.01
CA SER A 76 -6.81 3.68 5.84
C SER A 76 -7.01 3.00 7.19
N ALA A 77 -6.11 3.19 8.16
CA ALA A 77 -6.26 2.68 9.52
C ALA A 77 -7.52 3.25 10.20
N LEU A 78 -7.73 4.56 10.08
CA LEU A 78 -8.94 5.21 10.59
C LEU A 78 -10.21 4.71 9.92
N ASN A 79 -10.18 4.27 8.66
CA ASN A 79 -11.34 3.68 7.98
C ASN A 79 -11.54 2.21 8.33
N PHE A 80 -10.49 1.48 8.71
CA PHE A 80 -10.54 0.05 9.00
C PHE A 80 -10.92 -0.24 10.45
N LEU A 81 -10.44 0.55 11.40
CA LEU A 81 -10.59 0.34 12.85
C LEU A 81 -11.81 1.05 13.46
N LYS A 82 -12.78 1.47 12.64
CA LYS A 82 -14.02 2.10 13.12
C LYS A 82 -14.96 1.10 13.77
#